data_AF-W9BY21-F1
#
_entry.id   AF-W9BY21-F1
#
_cell.length_a   1.000
_cell.length_b   1.000
_cell.length_c   1.000
_cell.angle_alpha   90.00
_cell.angle_beta   90.00
_cell.angle_gamma   90.00
#
_symmetry.space_group_name_H-M   'P 1'
#
loop_
_entity.id
_entity.type
_entity.pdbx_description
1 polymer ?
#
loop_
_entity_poly.entity_id
_entity_poly.type
_entity_poly.pdbx_seq_one_letter_code
_entity_poly.pdbx_strand_id
1 'polypeptide(L)' 'MTGDINQLVLRVLERAPQWVRQDLLSSDAVVRARAEETLAAMISSALQESQASDSGNGSA' A
#
# COMPACT_ATOMS: atom_id res chain seq x y z
N MET A 1 -2.13 17.29 2.70
CA MET A 1 -2.60 16.25 3.64
C MET A 1 -3.38 15.14 2.93
N THR A 2 -4.64 15.31 2.50
CA THR A 2 -5.37 14.20 1.82
C THR A 2 -4.89 13.92 0.38
N GLY A 3 -4.30 14.90 -0.30
CA GLY A 3 -3.68 14.67 -1.62
C GLY A 3 -2.50 13.69 -1.56
N ASP A 4 -1.73 13.75 -0.47
CA ASP A 4 -0.49 12.98 -0.31
C ASP A 4 -0.78 11.50 -0.03
N ILE A 5 -1.82 11.22 0.79
CA ILE A 5 -2.24 9.84 1.08
C ILE A 5 -2.82 9.15 -0.16
N ASN A 6 -3.62 9.85 -0.97
CA ASN A 6 -4.18 9.27 -2.20
C ASN A 6 -3.07 8.91 -3.20
N GLN A 7 -2.07 9.79 -3.35
CA GLN A 7 -0.93 9.52 -4.22
C GLN A 7 -0.10 8.33 -3.73
N LEU A 8 0.06 8.18 -2.41
CA LEU A 8 0.74 7.02 -1.83
C LEU A 8 -0.01 5.73 -2.12
N VAL A 9 -1.33 5.71 -1.90
CA VAL A 9 -2.17 4.53 -2.17
C VAL A 9 -2.10 4.18 -3.66
N LEU A 10 -2.18 5.15 -4.57
CA LEU A 10 -2.05 4.91 -6.01
C LEU A 10 -0.70 4.27 -6.37
N ARG A 11 0.42 4.75 -5.82
CA ARG A 11 1.74 4.13 -6.03
C ARG A 11 1.81 2.70 -5.51
N VAL A 12 1.18 2.42 -4.38
CA VAL A 12 1.10 1.06 -3.83
C VAL A 12 0.28 0.17 -4.75
N LEU A 13 -0.85 0.67 -5.25
CA LEU A 13 -1.70 -0.04 -6.20
C LEU A 13 -1.00 -0.30 -7.53
N GLU A 14 -0.17 0.61 -8.04
CA GLU A 14 0.66 0.39 -9.23
C GLU A 14 1.66 -0.75 -9.04
N ARG A 15 2.26 -0.82 -7.85
CA ARG A 15 3.27 -1.82 -7.47
C ARG A 15 2.69 -3.14 -6.98
N ALA A 16 1.37 -3.22 -6.79
CA ALA A 16 0.71 -4.44 -6.33
C ALA A 16 0.98 -5.61 -7.30
N PRO A 17 1.36 -6.79 -6.79
CA PRO A 17 1.51 -7.97 -7.62
C PRO A 17 0.21 -8.36 -8.34
N GLN A 18 0.34 -8.97 -9.52
CA GLN A 18 -0.84 -9.36 -10.30
C GLN A 18 -1.72 -10.40 -9.59
N TRP A 19 -1.11 -11.29 -8.81
CA TRP A 19 -1.84 -12.28 -8.01
C TRP A 19 -2.71 -11.60 -6.93
N VAL A 20 -2.24 -10.51 -6.28
CA VAL A 20 -3.04 -9.76 -5.30
C VAL A 20 -4.28 -9.19 -5.97
N ARG A 21 -4.13 -8.63 -7.18
CA ARG A 21 -5.28 -8.09 -7.93
C ARG A 21 -6.30 -9.16 -8.31
N GLN A 22 -5.82 -10.33 -8.73
CA GLN A 22 -6.69 -11.48 -9.03
C GLN A 22 -7.43 -11.96 -7.76
N ASP A 23 -6.71 -12.11 -6.66
CA ASP A 23 -7.27 -12.62 -5.42
C ASP A 23 -8.28 -11.64 -4.78
N LEU A 24 -8.08 -10.33 -4.94
CA LEU A 24 -9.06 -9.30 -4.54
C LEU A 24 -10.40 -9.42 -5.28
N LEU A 25 -10.36 -9.90 -6.53
CA LEU A 25 -11.57 -10.13 -7.34
C LEU A 25 -12.19 -11.50 -7.07
N SER A 26 -11.58 -12.33 -6.22
CA SER A 26 -12.08 -13.66 -5.91
C SER A 26 -13.40 -13.61 -5.16
N SER A 27 -14.30 -14.54 -5.51
CA SER A 27 -15.53 -14.78 -4.76
C SER A 27 -15.29 -15.53 -3.44
N ASP A 28 -14.16 -16.22 -3.32
CA ASP A 28 -13.74 -16.87 -2.08
C ASP A 28 -13.28 -15.82 -1.07
N ALA A 29 -14.00 -15.74 0.05
CA ALA A 29 -13.73 -14.76 1.10
C ALA A 29 -12.35 -14.96 1.75
N VAL A 30 -11.86 -16.19 1.87
CA VAL A 30 -10.55 -16.48 2.46
C VAL A 30 -9.43 -16.02 1.54
N VAL A 31 -9.57 -16.25 0.23
CA VAL A 31 -8.62 -15.79 -0.78
C VAL A 31 -8.59 -14.26 -0.82
N ARG A 32 -9.77 -13.62 -0.86
CA ARG A 32 -9.87 -12.17 -0.85
C ARG A 32 -9.26 -11.54 0.40
N ALA A 33 -9.53 -12.10 1.58
CA ALA A 33 -8.97 -11.59 2.84
C ALA A 33 -7.42 -11.59 2.84
N ARG A 34 -6.78 -12.65 2.32
CA ARG A 34 -5.32 -12.70 2.20
C ARG A 34 -4.75 -11.61 1.29
N ALA A 35 -5.46 -11.32 0.21
CA ALA A 35 -5.08 -10.25 -0.71
C ALA A 35 -5.23 -8.86 -0.06
N GLU A 36 -6.31 -8.65 0.69
CA GLU A 36 -6.54 -7.44 1.48
C GLU A 36 -5.46 -7.24 2.55
N GLU A 37 -5.11 -8.29 3.30
CA GLU A 37 -4.03 -8.27 4.31
C GLU A 37 -2.69 -7.90 3.68
N THR A 38 -2.38 -8.50 2.53
CA THR A 38 -1.15 -8.18 1.78
C THR A 38 -1.14 -6.73 1.32
N LEU A 39 -2.25 -6.25 0.75
CA LEU A 39 -2.38 -4.86 0.31
C LEU A 39 -2.23 -3.89 1.49
N ALA A 40 -2.84 -4.19 2.64
CA ALA A 40 -2.71 -3.40 3.85
C ALA A 40 -1.25 -3.34 4.35
N ALA A 41 -0.53 -4.46 4.30
CA ALA A 41 0.90 -4.50 4.65
C ALA A 41 1.74 -3.65 3.69
N MET A 42 1.45 -3.67 2.38
CA MET A 42 2.13 -2.81 1.40
C MET A 42 1.89 -1.32 1.66
N ILE A 43 0.64 -0.95 1.97
CA ILE A 43 0.29 0.43 2.33
C ILE A 43 1.01 0.85 3.61
N SER A 44 0.99 0.00 4.65
CA SER A 44 1.69 0.25 5.91
C SER A 44 3.20 0.44 5.72
N SER A 45 3.83 -0.37 4.88
CA SER A 45 5.24 -0.23 4.54
C SER A 45 5.53 1.10 3.84
N ALA A 46 4.71 1.49 2.86
CA ALA A 46 4.89 2.74 2.14
C ALA A 46 4.67 3.98 3.04
N LEU A 47 3.75 3.90 4.00
CA LEU A 47 3.54 4.94 5.01
C LEU A 47 4.76 5.11 5.93
N GLN A 48 5.38 4.01 6.35
CA GLN A 48 6.60 4.06 7.17
C GLN A 48 7.77 4.67 6.40
N GLU A 49 7.96 4.29 5.14
CA GLU A 49 9.01 4.83 4.27
C GLU A 49 8.83 6.32 3.98
N SER A 50 7.58 6.77 3.80
CA SER A 50 7.27 8.19 3.59
C SER A 50 7.59 9.03 4.83
N GLN A 51 7.25 8.54 6.03
CA GLN A 51 7.57 9.23 7.29
C GLN A 51 9.08 9.27 7.59
N ALA A 52 9.81 8.21 7.25
CA ALA A 52 11.27 8.17 7.37
C ALA A 52 11.95 9.18 6.42
N SER A 53 11.42 9.33 5.20
CA SER A 53 11.91 10.29 4.21
C SER A 53 11.68 11.74 4.63
N ASP A 54 10.55 12.04 5.28
CA ASP A 54 10.22 13.38 5.79
C ASP A 54 11.10 13.77 6.99
N SER A 55 11.43 12.80 7.85
CA SER A 55 12.27 13.01 9.04
C SER A 55 13.77 13.26 8.73
N GLY A 56 14.25 12.81 7.56
CA GLY A 56 15.66 12.95 7.14
C GLY A 56 16.01 14.28 6.47
N ASN A 57 15.02 15.12 6.13
CA ASN A 57 15.21 16.37 5.40
C ASN A 57 15.33 17.62 6.31
N GLY A 58 15.42 17.42 7.64
CA GLY A 58 15.49 18.49 8.66
C GLY A 58 16.90 18.83 9.16
N SER A 59 17.96 18.47 8.44
CA SER A 59 19.34 18.77 8.84
C SER A 59 20.18 19.18 7.63
N ALA A 60 20.10 20.47 7.27
CA ALA A 60 21.04 21.15 6.38
C ALA A 60 21.20 22.61 6.85
#